data_AF-A0A2E0QU54-F1
#
_entry.id   AF-A0A2E0QU54-F1
#
_cell.length_a   1.000
_cell.length_b   1.000
_cell.length_c   1.000
_cell.angle_alpha   90.00
_cell.angle_beta   90.00
_cell.angle_gamma   90.00
#
_symmetry.space_group_name_H-M   'P 1'
#
loop_
_entity.id
_entity.type
_entity.pdbx_description
1 polymer ?
#
loop_
_entity_poly.entity_id
_entity_poly.type
_entity_poly.pdbx_seq_one_letter_code
_entity_poly.pdbx_strand_id
1 'polypeptide(L)'
;MKFRSISFLSSSFLLSLLAPAVLEAVDYQEEIRPILNKKCYKCHSGPRAKGKLRMDSENSFADRIGGDDPVIVPGNPAESLLAIKAGLPRSDGEAMPPPPARERGAEPMTSTELNLVKQWISEGASFEKGAAPTPAVADEPAMEEKVHQWTNVEGKTLEAEFAGTEGTNVLLKLADGSTIPYDYHKLSPESQELAKKLHAATQ
;
A
#
# COMPACT_ATOMS: atom_id res chain seq x y z
N MET A 1 -69.11 -38.25 5.17
CA MET A 1 -67.89 -38.07 5.99
C MET A 1 -66.69 -37.98 5.05
N LYS A 2 -65.98 -36.85 5.02
CA LYS A 2 -64.80 -36.60 4.16
C LYS A 2 -63.61 -36.36 5.09
N PHE A 3 -62.61 -37.24 5.08
CA PHE A 3 -61.31 -36.99 5.71
C PHE A 3 -60.30 -36.62 4.62
N ARG A 4 -59.66 -35.46 4.76
CA ARG A 4 -58.55 -35.03 3.92
C ARG A 4 -57.27 -35.16 4.75
N SER A 5 -56.36 -36.03 4.34
CA SER A 5 -55.00 -36.12 4.90
C SER A 5 -54.19 -34.89 4.51
N ILE A 6 -53.50 -34.29 5.48
CA ILE A 6 -52.52 -33.23 5.28
C ILE A 6 -51.15 -33.88 5.54
N SER A 7 -50.38 -34.09 4.47
CA SER A 7 -48.99 -34.54 4.57
C SER A 7 -48.10 -33.36 4.93
N PHE A 8 -47.41 -33.44 6.07
CA PHE A 8 -46.37 -32.49 6.45
C PHE A 8 -45.06 -32.89 5.75
N LEU A 9 -44.58 -32.07 4.83
CA LEU A 9 -43.24 -32.18 4.24
C LEU A 9 -42.23 -31.66 5.27
N SER A 10 -41.40 -32.56 5.80
CA SER A 10 -40.27 -32.25 6.67
C SER A 10 -39.21 -31.49 5.87
N SER A 11 -39.06 -30.19 6.13
CA SER A 11 -37.99 -29.37 5.55
C SER A 11 -36.73 -29.53 6.38
N SER A 12 -35.79 -30.35 5.91
CA SER A 12 -34.45 -30.47 6.49
C SER A 12 -33.65 -29.20 6.21
N PHE A 13 -33.46 -28.37 7.23
CA PHE A 13 -32.60 -27.20 7.17
C PHE A 13 -31.13 -27.66 7.24
N LEU A 14 -30.47 -27.74 6.08
CA LEU A 14 -29.03 -27.96 5.98
C LEU A 14 -28.32 -26.70 6.51
N LEU A 15 -27.88 -26.75 7.78
CA LEU A 15 -27.05 -25.73 8.38
C LEU A 15 -25.64 -25.85 7.78
N SER A 16 -25.38 -25.09 6.71
CA SER A 16 -24.07 -25.03 6.07
C SER A 16 -23.07 -24.33 7.00
N LEU A 17 -22.09 -25.08 7.52
CA LEU A 17 -20.94 -24.50 8.22
C LEU A 17 -20.07 -23.76 7.20
N LEU A 18 -20.15 -22.44 7.17
CA LEU A 18 -19.11 -21.60 6.58
C LEU A 18 -17.90 -21.64 7.53
N ALA A 19 -16.90 -22.46 7.21
CA ALA A 19 -15.59 -22.34 7.83
C ALA A 19 -14.93 -21.05 7.31
N PRO A 20 -14.43 -20.16 8.18
CA PRO A 20 -13.65 -19.02 7.72
C PRO A 20 -12.38 -19.55 7.05
N ALA A 21 -12.10 -19.09 5.83
CA ALA A 21 -10.82 -19.31 5.19
C ALA A 21 -9.77 -18.59 6.04
N VAL A 22 -8.91 -19.35 6.71
CA VAL A 22 -7.72 -18.79 7.36
C VAL A 22 -6.79 -18.38 6.23
N LEU A 23 -6.66 -17.08 5.99
CA LEU A 23 -5.60 -16.55 5.15
C LEU A 23 -4.28 -16.89 5.86
N GLU A 24 -3.51 -17.83 5.31
CA GLU A 24 -2.16 -18.14 5.81
C GLU A 24 -1.22 -17.02 5.36
N ALA A 25 -0.38 -16.53 6.27
CA ALA A 25 0.62 -15.51 5.95
C ALA A 25 1.64 -16.04 4.94
N VAL A 26 2.16 -15.15 4.09
CA VAL A 26 3.15 -15.48 3.06
C VAL A 26 4.44 -15.97 3.71
N ASP A 27 4.95 -17.11 3.25
CA ASP A 27 6.20 -17.68 3.73
C ASP A 27 7.38 -17.09 2.95
N TYR A 28 8.23 -16.32 3.65
CA TYR A 28 9.40 -15.73 3.00
C TYR A 28 10.34 -16.78 2.39
N GLN A 29 10.61 -17.89 3.09
CA GLN A 29 11.61 -18.88 2.67
C GLN A 29 11.13 -19.69 1.47
N GLU A 30 9.86 -20.09 1.48
CA GLU A 30 9.29 -20.96 0.46
C GLU A 30 8.73 -20.18 -0.74
N GLU A 31 8.21 -18.96 -0.52
CA GLU A 31 7.47 -18.22 -1.55
C GLU A 31 8.23 -17.00 -2.07
N ILE A 32 8.84 -16.20 -1.19
CA ILE A 32 9.46 -14.91 -1.57
C ILE A 32 10.91 -15.08 -2.01
N ARG A 33 11.72 -15.77 -1.21
CA ARG A 33 13.15 -15.95 -1.44
C ARG A 33 13.46 -16.58 -2.80
N PRO A 34 12.72 -17.59 -3.32
CA PRO A 34 12.97 -18.11 -4.66
C PRO A 34 12.72 -17.07 -5.76
N ILE A 35 11.70 -16.21 -5.59
CA ILE A 35 11.42 -15.11 -6.53
C ILE A 35 12.58 -14.11 -6.51
N LEU A 36 12.99 -13.63 -5.32
CA LEU A 36 14.09 -12.68 -5.19
C LEU A 36 15.42 -13.26 -5.69
N ASN A 37 15.66 -14.55 -5.46
CA ASN A 37 16.83 -15.25 -5.98
C ASN A 37 16.89 -15.20 -7.51
N LYS A 38 15.78 -15.55 -8.16
CA LYS A 38 15.67 -15.59 -9.62
C LYS A 38 15.74 -14.20 -10.25
N LYS A 39 15.14 -13.19 -9.62
CA LYS A 39 14.90 -11.86 -10.24
C LYS A 39 15.92 -10.80 -9.82
N CYS A 40 16.48 -10.88 -8.61
CA CYS A 40 17.23 -9.78 -8.01
C CYS A 40 18.71 -10.12 -7.75
N TYR A 41 19.02 -11.34 -7.29
CA TYR A 41 20.34 -11.67 -6.72
C TYR A 41 21.48 -11.56 -7.74
N LYS A 42 21.22 -11.81 -9.02
CA LYS A 42 22.24 -11.68 -10.08
C LYS A 42 22.96 -10.31 -10.06
N CYS A 43 22.26 -9.25 -9.64
CA CYS A 43 22.81 -7.89 -9.56
C CYS A 43 22.96 -7.37 -8.12
N HIS A 44 22.13 -7.86 -7.19
CA HIS A 44 22.03 -7.39 -5.80
C HIS A 44 22.61 -8.41 -4.81
N SER A 45 23.76 -8.98 -5.14
CA SER A 45 24.44 -9.98 -4.30
C SER A 45 25.95 -9.81 -4.26
N GLY A 46 26.56 -10.36 -3.21
CA GLY A 46 28.01 -10.31 -3.03
C GLY A 46 28.59 -8.90 -2.85
N PRO A 47 29.92 -8.77 -2.77
CA PRO A 47 30.58 -7.51 -2.43
C PRO A 47 30.47 -6.41 -3.50
N ARG A 48 29.96 -6.73 -4.70
CA ARG A 48 29.79 -5.80 -5.82
C ARG A 48 28.32 -5.55 -6.15
N ALA A 49 27.44 -5.78 -5.18
CA ALA A 49 26.01 -5.59 -5.33
C ALA A 49 25.68 -4.15 -5.80
N LYS A 50 24.83 -4.04 -6.82
CA LYS A 50 24.40 -2.76 -7.37
C LYS A 50 23.56 -2.00 -6.36
N GLY A 51 23.70 -0.66 -6.35
CA GLY A 51 22.97 0.21 -5.43
C GLY A 51 23.31 0.00 -3.95
N LYS A 52 24.44 -0.67 -3.63
CA LYS A 52 24.81 -1.06 -2.25
C LYS A 52 23.76 -1.92 -1.54
N LEU A 53 22.84 -2.54 -2.30
CA LEU A 53 21.78 -3.38 -1.79
C LEU A 53 22.17 -4.85 -1.94
N ARG A 54 22.43 -5.53 -0.82
CA ARG A 54 22.68 -6.98 -0.79
C ARG A 54 21.43 -7.70 -0.33
N MET A 55 20.90 -8.57 -1.19
CA MET A 55 19.67 -9.33 -0.95
C MET A 55 19.92 -10.83 -0.72
N ASP A 56 21.15 -11.32 -0.97
CA ASP A 56 21.56 -12.71 -0.78
C ASP A 56 21.89 -13.09 0.67
N SER A 57 21.97 -12.09 1.55
CA SER A 57 22.17 -12.27 2.99
C SER A 57 20.99 -11.64 3.71
N GLU A 58 20.24 -12.44 4.45
CA GLU A 58 19.07 -11.98 5.21
C GLU A 58 19.46 -10.84 6.15
N ASN A 59 20.57 -10.94 6.89
CA ASN A 59 21.04 -9.84 7.74
C ASN A 59 21.27 -8.54 6.95
N SER A 60 21.98 -8.60 5.81
CA SER A 60 22.22 -7.40 4.99
C SER A 60 20.93 -6.86 4.36
N PHE A 61 19.95 -7.73 4.09
CA PHE A 61 18.68 -7.33 3.53
C PHE A 61 17.74 -6.76 4.60
N ALA A 62 17.77 -7.30 5.82
CA ALA A 62 17.05 -6.80 7.00
C ALA A 62 17.38 -5.33 7.27
N ASP A 63 18.66 -4.95 7.14
CA ASP A 63 19.12 -3.56 7.29
C ASP A 63 18.50 -2.58 6.27
N ARG A 64 17.81 -3.10 5.25
CA ARG A 64 17.11 -2.34 4.20
C ARG A 64 15.59 -2.43 4.29
N ILE A 65 15.07 -3.01 5.37
CA ILE A 65 13.66 -3.10 5.71
C ILE A 65 13.39 -2.12 6.87
N GLY A 66 12.62 -1.05 6.63
CA GLY A 66 12.44 0.06 7.57
C GLY A 66 13.69 0.93 7.76
N GLY A 67 13.70 1.74 8.83
CA GLY A 67 14.80 2.66 9.13
C GLY A 67 14.83 3.95 8.29
N ASP A 68 15.97 4.64 8.26
CA ASP A 68 16.10 5.98 7.68
C ASP A 68 16.19 6.01 6.13
N ASP A 69 16.57 4.89 5.50
CA ASP A 69 16.68 4.77 4.03
C ASP A 69 16.22 3.37 3.57
N PRO A 70 14.93 3.04 3.71
CA PRO A 70 14.41 1.71 3.41
C PRO A 70 14.37 1.42 1.91
N VAL A 71 14.65 0.17 1.54
CA VAL A 71 14.25 -0.39 0.23
C VAL A 71 12.84 -0.99 0.31
N ILE A 72 12.47 -1.47 1.50
CA ILE A 72 11.13 -1.93 1.84
C ILE A 72 10.65 -1.15 3.06
N VAL A 73 9.45 -0.59 2.96
CA VAL A 73 8.70 -0.05 4.09
C VAL A 73 7.72 -1.15 4.52
N PRO A 74 7.94 -1.83 5.66
CA PRO A 74 6.99 -2.82 6.18
C PRO A 74 5.58 -2.25 6.25
N GLY A 75 4.58 -3.04 5.86
CA GLY A 75 3.18 -2.61 5.83
C GLY A 75 2.81 -1.78 4.60
N ASN A 76 3.77 -1.13 3.92
CA ASN A 76 3.48 -0.21 2.83
C ASN A 76 4.21 -0.59 1.52
N PRO A 77 3.61 -1.46 0.69
CA PRO A 77 4.17 -1.80 -0.62
C PRO A 77 4.18 -0.62 -1.60
N ALA A 78 3.32 0.39 -1.41
CA ALA A 78 3.25 1.55 -2.29
C ALA A 78 4.44 2.51 -2.09
N GLU A 79 5.02 2.56 -0.89
CA GLU A 79 6.24 3.33 -0.58
C GLU A 79 7.54 2.50 -0.66
N SER A 80 7.41 1.19 -0.86
CA SER A 80 8.57 0.30 -0.95
C SER A 80 9.23 0.38 -2.33
N LEU A 81 10.46 0.91 -2.38
CA LEU A 81 11.26 1.00 -3.62
C LEU A 81 11.35 -0.32 -4.39
N LEU A 82 11.42 -1.46 -3.69
CA LEU A 82 11.42 -2.78 -4.31
C LEU A 82 10.15 -2.99 -5.14
N ALA A 83 8.98 -2.80 -4.53
CA ALA A 83 7.68 -3.01 -5.17
C ALA A 83 7.39 -1.97 -6.26
N ILE A 84 7.77 -0.71 -6.02
CA ILE A 84 7.66 0.37 -7.02
C ILE A 84 8.48 0.02 -8.25
N LYS A 85 9.80 -0.15 -8.11
CA LYS A 85 10.69 -0.34 -9.27
C LYS A 85 10.46 -1.66 -10.00
N ALA A 86 10.05 -2.72 -9.30
CA ALA A 86 9.67 -3.98 -9.94
C ALA A 86 8.32 -3.90 -10.68
N GLY A 87 7.44 -2.98 -10.28
CA GLY A 87 6.13 -2.75 -10.91
C GLY A 87 6.11 -1.71 -12.02
N LEU A 88 7.20 -0.96 -12.23
CA LEU A 88 7.28 0.05 -13.28
C LEU A 88 7.16 -0.58 -14.69
N PRO A 89 6.57 0.14 -15.67
CA PRO A 89 6.54 -0.29 -17.06
C PRO A 89 7.94 -0.55 -17.60
N ARG A 90 8.10 -1.53 -18.49
CA ARG A 90 9.41 -1.83 -19.11
C ARG A 90 10.03 -0.64 -19.86
N SER A 91 9.23 0.32 -20.31
CA SER A 91 9.71 1.54 -20.96
C SER A 91 10.36 2.52 -19.99
N ASP A 92 10.12 2.37 -18.69
CA ASP A 92 10.69 3.20 -17.65
C ASP A 92 12.18 2.88 -17.45
N GLY A 93 13.00 3.93 -17.29
CA GLY A 93 14.44 3.82 -17.10
C GLY A 93 14.82 3.27 -15.72
N GLU A 94 13.94 3.42 -14.74
CA GLU A 94 14.11 2.93 -13.37
C GLU A 94 13.52 1.53 -13.14
N ALA A 95 12.79 0.98 -14.13
CA ALA A 95 12.19 -0.34 -14.02
C ALA A 95 13.24 -1.42 -13.80
N MET A 96 12.92 -2.35 -12.90
CA MET A 96 13.73 -3.52 -12.61
C MET A 96 13.20 -4.75 -13.36
N PRO A 97 14.05 -5.53 -14.03
CA PRO A 97 15.48 -5.32 -14.22
C PRO A 97 15.79 -4.17 -15.20
N PRO A 98 16.93 -3.46 -15.02
CA PRO A 98 17.29 -2.30 -15.84
C PRO A 98 17.53 -2.71 -17.30
N PRO A 99 17.45 -1.78 -18.27
CA PRO A 99 17.59 -2.11 -19.70
C PRO A 99 18.81 -2.99 -20.03
N PRO A 100 20.04 -2.71 -19.53
CA PRO A 100 21.20 -3.56 -19.82
C PRO A 100 21.11 -4.98 -19.24
N ALA A 101 20.31 -5.19 -18.19
CA ALA A 101 20.07 -6.52 -17.65
C ALA A 101 19.04 -7.29 -18.50
N ARG A 102 18.00 -6.62 -18.99
CA ARG A 102 16.99 -7.18 -19.89
C ARG A 102 17.59 -7.63 -21.22
N GLU A 103 18.48 -6.83 -21.78
CA GLU A 103 19.25 -7.17 -23.00
C GLU A 103 20.09 -8.45 -22.81
N ARG A 104 20.50 -8.75 -21.57
CA ARG A 104 21.21 -9.98 -21.20
C ARG A 104 20.27 -11.10 -20.74
N GLY A 105 18.99 -11.00 -21.03
CA GLY A 105 17.97 -12.02 -20.75
C GLY A 105 17.41 -12.01 -19.33
N ALA A 106 17.59 -10.93 -18.54
CA ALA A 106 16.91 -10.82 -17.26
C ALA A 106 15.41 -10.52 -17.47
N GLU A 107 14.56 -11.32 -16.84
CA GLU A 107 13.11 -11.16 -16.91
C GLU A 107 12.58 -10.36 -15.70
N PRO A 108 11.56 -9.51 -15.89
CA PRO A 108 10.86 -8.85 -14.80
C PRO A 108 10.10 -9.87 -13.97
N MET A 109 9.64 -9.43 -12.79
CA MET A 109 8.61 -10.17 -12.09
C MET A 109 7.35 -10.24 -12.95
N THR A 110 6.69 -11.39 -12.92
CA THR A 110 5.31 -11.52 -13.38
C THR A 110 4.37 -10.77 -12.43
N SER A 111 3.13 -10.50 -12.86
CA SER A 111 2.12 -9.90 -11.99
C SER A 111 1.87 -10.74 -10.74
N THR A 112 1.84 -12.07 -10.86
CA THR A 112 1.67 -12.98 -9.73
C THR A 112 2.84 -12.90 -8.75
N GLU A 113 4.08 -12.95 -9.25
CA GLU A 113 5.28 -12.82 -8.41
C GLU A 113 5.30 -11.46 -7.69
N LEU A 114 4.99 -10.37 -8.41
CA LEU A 114 4.97 -9.03 -7.83
C LEU A 114 3.87 -8.88 -6.77
N ASN A 115 2.68 -9.44 -7.01
CA ASN A 115 1.59 -9.38 -6.04
C ASN A 115 1.92 -10.16 -4.76
N LEU A 116 2.57 -11.31 -4.88
CA LEU A 116 3.01 -12.09 -3.72
C LEU A 116 4.05 -11.33 -2.90
N VAL A 117 5.00 -10.67 -3.57
CA VAL A 117 5.99 -9.80 -2.90
C VAL A 117 5.32 -8.60 -2.23
N LYS A 118 4.34 -7.97 -2.87
CA LYS A 118 3.57 -6.87 -2.26
C LYS A 118 2.79 -7.33 -1.05
N GLN A 119 2.18 -8.51 -1.11
CA GLN A 119 1.46 -9.11 0.01
C GLN A 119 2.41 -9.35 1.20
N TRP A 120 3.56 -9.96 0.94
CA TRP A 120 4.59 -10.13 1.97
C TRP A 120 5.05 -8.81 2.59
N ILE A 121 5.21 -7.74 1.79
CA ILE A 121 5.53 -6.40 2.29
C ILE A 121 4.39 -5.86 3.17
N SER A 122 3.13 -5.98 2.72
CA SER A 122 1.96 -5.54 3.51
C SER A 122 1.81 -6.31 4.82
N GLU A 123 2.27 -7.57 4.86
CA GLU A 123 2.33 -8.41 6.06
C GLU A 123 3.53 -8.09 6.96
N GLY A 124 4.27 -7.01 6.67
CA GLY A 124 5.37 -6.53 7.51
C GLY A 124 6.77 -7.03 7.09
N ALA A 125 6.89 -7.66 5.93
CA ALA A 125 8.17 -8.08 5.33
C ALA A 125 9.03 -8.97 6.24
N SER A 126 8.41 -9.84 7.05
CA SER A 126 9.12 -10.74 7.96
C SER A 126 9.81 -11.89 7.23
N PHE A 127 11.00 -12.29 7.70
CA PHE A 127 11.65 -13.54 7.27
C PHE A 127 11.13 -14.78 8.01
N GLU A 128 10.51 -14.59 9.18
CA GLU A 128 9.96 -15.66 10.01
C GLU A 128 8.53 -15.99 9.58
N LYS A 129 8.24 -17.29 9.40
CA LYS A 129 6.90 -17.78 9.09
C LYS A 129 5.93 -17.44 10.23
N GLY A 130 4.80 -16.85 9.89
CA GLY A 130 3.72 -16.58 10.86
C GLY A 130 4.08 -15.53 11.91
N ALA A 131 5.13 -14.73 11.68
CA ALA A 131 5.28 -13.49 12.40
C ALA A 131 4.02 -12.66 12.14
N ALA A 132 3.30 -12.32 13.21
CA ALA A 132 2.18 -11.39 13.09
C ALA A 132 2.68 -10.13 12.37
N PRO A 133 1.87 -9.52 11.49
CA PRO A 133 2.25 -8.29 10.84
C PRO A 133 2.75 -7.35 11.92
N THR A 134 4.03 -7.00 11.87
CA THR A 134 4.53 -5.95 12.74
C THR A 134 3.75 -4.73 12.30
N PRO A 135 2.96 -4.08 13.17
CA PRO A 135 2.20 -2.91 12.75
C PRO A 135 3.21 -1.78 12.56
N ALA A 136 3.88 -1.77 11.41
CA ALA A 136 4.21 -0.53 10.77
C ALA A 136 2.89 -0.07 10.14
N VAL A 137 2.38 1.02 10.71
CA VAL A 137 1.39 1.94 10.13
C VAL A 137 0.67 1.31 8.93
N ALA A 138 -0.41 0.59 9.23
CA ALA A 138 -1.21 -0.07 8.21
C ALA A 138 -1.78 1.00 7.27
N ASP A 139 -1.12 1.20 6.14
CA ASP A 139 -1.68 1.87 4.97
C ASP A 139 -2.11 0.79 3.96
N GLU A 140 -3.34 0.31 4.14
CA GLU A 140 -4.24 -0.01 3.03
C GLU A 140 -5.68 0.36 3.45
N PRO A 141 -6.52 0.96 2.57
CA PRO A 141 -6.24 1.67 1.33
C PRO A 141 -6.17 3.19 1.58
N ALA A 142 -5.75 3.98 0.59
CA ALA A 142 -6.06 5.41 0.60
C ALA A 142 -7.59 5.61 0.70
N MET A 143 -8.11 5.90 1.90
CA MET A 143 -9.30 6.72 2.19
C MET A 143 -9.65 6.66 3.69
N GLU A 144 -8.98 7.52 4.48
CA GLU A 144 -9.26 8.06 5.82
C GLU A 144 -7.86 8.27 6.44
N GLU A 145 -7.27 9.46 6.52
CA GLU A 145 -7.74 10.73 7.05
C GLU A 145 -6.85 11.84 6.45
N LYS A 146 -7.27 13.05 6.07
CA LYS A 146 -8.32 13.90 6.63
C LYS A 146 -8.96 14.72 5.51
N VAL A 147 -9.92 14.12 4.80
CA VAL A 147 -10.85 14.92 4.01
C VAL A 147 -11.65 15.76 4.99
N HIS A 148 -11.54 17.08 4.87
CA HIS A 148 -12.23 18.03 5.73
C HIS A 148 -13.38 18.67 4.95
N GLN A 149 -14.44 19.02 5.67
CA GLN A 149 -15.49 19.88 5.13
C GLN A 149 -15.05 21.34 5.23
N TRP A 150 -14.68 21.91 4.08
CA TRP A 150 -14.34 23.31 3.91
C TRP A 150 -15.60 24.09 3.59
N THR A 151 -15.99 24.97 4.50
CA THR A 151 -17.18 25.80 4.36
C THR A 151 -16.76 27.22 4.01
N ASN A 152 -17.41 27.83 3.03
CA ASN A 152 -17.21 29.25 2.73
C ASN A 152 -18.14 30.15 3.54
N VAL A 153 -17.94 31.47 3.48
CA VAL A 153 -18.81 32.46 4.16
C VAL A 153 -20.27 32.45 3.66
N GLU A 154 -20.55 31.84 2.52
CA GLU A 154 -21.91 31.65 1.98
C GLU A 154 -22.57 30.34 2.45
N GLY A 155 -21.87 29.53 3.26
CA GLY A 155 -22.34 28.22 3.74
C GLY A 155 -22.22 27.08 2.74
N LYS A 156 -21.54 27.27 1.60
CA LYS A 156 -21.24 26.18 0.66
C LYS A 156 -20.08 25.35 1.18
N THR A 157 -20.25 24.04 1.15
CA THR A 157 -19.27 23.06 1.64
C THR A 157 -18.56 22.35 0.49
N LEU A 158 -17.30 22.00 0.72
CA LEU A 158 -16.47 21.20 -0.16
C LEU A 158 -15.71 20.19 0.68
N GLU A 159 -15.66 18.94 0.22
CA GLU A 159 -14.83 17.90 0.81
C GLU A 159 -13.48 17.87 0.09
N ALA A 160 -12.42 18.23 0.82
CA ALA A 160 -11.07 18.28 0.28
C ALA A 160 -10.01 18.03 1.37
N GLU A 161 -8.84 17.59 0.95
CA GLU A 161 -7.63 17.46 1.76
C GLU A 161 -6.90 18.82 1.81
N PHE A 162 -6.34 19.19 2.96
CA PHE A 162 -5.45 20.35 3.05
C PHE A 162 -4.11 20.00 2.40
N ALA A 163 -3.74 20.70 1.34
CA ALA A 163 -2.51 20.51 0.59
C ALA A 163 -1.44 21.58 0.90
N GLY A 164 -1.74 22.56 1.75
CA GLY A 164 -0.81 23.62 2.17
C GLY A 164 -1.38 25.02 2.01
N THR A 165 -0.50 26.01 2.01
CA THR A 165 -0.87 27.43 1.82
C THR A 165 0.09 28.10 0.85
N GLU A 166 -0.44 28.95 -0.01
CA GLU A 166 0.35 29.77 -0.94
C GLU A 166 -0.18 31.21 -0.91
N GLY A 167 0.63 32.14 -0.39
CA GLY A 167 0.21 33.53 -0.18
C GLY A 167 -0.99 33.62 0.78
N THR A 168 -2.12 34.15 0.30
CA THR A 168 -3.38 34.23 1.05
C THR A 168 -4.31 33.04 0.77
N ASN A 169 -3.86 32.05 -0.01
CA ASN A 169 -4.69 30.92 -0.39
C ASN A 169 -4.37 29.68 0.44
N VAL A 170 -5.40 28.91 0.73
CA VAL A 170 -5.33 27.52 1.18
C VAL A 170 -5.37 26.62 -0.05
N LEU A 171 -4.40 25.73 -0.18
CA LEU A 171 -4.40 24.73 -1.24
C LEU A 171 -5.26 23.55 -0.80
N LEU A 172 -6.30 23.24 -1.56
CA LEU A 172 -7.26 22.18 -1.28
C LEU A 172 -7.16 21.12 -2.36
N LYS A 173 -6.83 19.89 -1.98
CA LYS A 173 -6.74 18.75 -2.88
C LYS A 173 -8.06 17.98 -2.88
N LEU A 174 -8.70 17.93 -4.04
CA LEU A 174 -9.96 17.25 -4.26
C LEU A 174 -9.77 15.73 -4.35
N ALA A 175 -10.87 14.99 -4.27
CA ALA A 175 -10.89 13.53 -4.38
C ALA A 175 -10.35 13.01 -5.73
N ASP A 176 -10.40 13.82 -6.79
CA ASP A 176 -9.84 13.49 -8.11
C ASP A 176 -8.31 13.72 -8.21
N GLY A 177 -7.68 14.17 -7.11
CA GLY A 177 -6.25 14.47 -7.02
C GLY A 177 -5.87 15.89 -7.43
N SER A 178 -6.81 16.68 -7.97
CA SER A 178 -6.55 18.07 -8.36
C SER A 178 -6.40 18.96 -7.13
N THR A 179 -5.38 19.83 -7.14
CA THR A 179 -5.20 20.84 -6.08
C THR A 179 -5.68 22.20 -6.58
N ILE A 180 -6.63 22.79 -5.86
CA ILE A 180 -7.20 24.10 -6.16
C ILE A 180 -6.79 25.11 -5.07
N PRO A 181 -6.37 26.33 -5.43
CA PRO A 181 -6.19 27.40 -4.46
C PRO A 181 -7.56 27.98 -4.06
N TYR A 182 -7.79 28.12 -2.77
CA TYR A 182 -8.98 28.76 -2.21
C TYR A 182 -8.60 29.93 -1.32
N ASP A 183 -9.22 31.09 -1.53
CA ASP A 183 -8.94 32.30 -0.76
C ASP A 183 -9.31 32.11 0.71
N TYR A 184 -8.32 32.21 1.59
CA TYR A 184 -8.48 32.03 3.04
C TYR A 184 -9.55 32.95 3.62
N HIS A 185 -9.67 34.19 3.13
CA HIS A 185 -10.62 35.16 3.66
C HIS A 185 -12.07 34.87 3.25
N LYS A 186 -12.28 33.98 2.28
CA LYS A 186 -13.62 33.52 1.84
C LYS A 186 -14.07 32.26 2.57
N LEU A 187 -13.19 31.62 3.33
CA LEU A 187 -13.52 30.50 4.20
C LEU A 187 -14.32 30.99 5.42
N SER A 188 -15.19 30.13 5.95
CA SER A 188 -15.88 30.36 7.21
C SER A 188 -14.87 30.46 8.37
N PRO A 189 -15.21 31.10 9.49
CA PRO A 189 -14.32 31.18 10.66
C PRO A 189 -13.83 29.81 11.15
N GLU A 190 -14.69 28.79 11.09
CA GLU A 190 -14.36 27.41 11.46
C GLU A 190 -13.34 26.80 10.50
N SER A 191 -13.54 27.02 9.19
CA SER A 191 -12.65 26.50 8.15
C SER A 191 -11.30 27.24 8.14
N GLN A 192 -11.31 28.53 8.51
CA GLN A 192 -10.09 29.31 8.73
C GLN A 192 -9.28 28.78 9.92
N GLU A 193 -9.94 28.49 11.04
CA GLU A 193 -9.26 27.94 12.22
C GLU A 193 -8.72 26.53 11.94
N LEU A 194 -9.48 25.73 11.18
CA LEU A 194 -9.02 24.45 10.69
C LEU A 194 -7.78 24.59 9.79
N ALA A 195 -7.77 25.52 8.83
CA ALA A 195 -6.61 25.78 7.99
C ALA A 195 -5.37 26.14 8.82
N LYS A 196 -5.51 27.00 9.84
CA LYS A 196 -4.40 27.35 10.75
C LYS A 196 -3.88 26.14 11.50
N LYS A 197 -4.78 25.33 12.05
CA LYS A 197 -4.43 24.12 12.81
C LYS A 197 -3.68 23.12 11.93
N LEU A 198 -4.15 22.91 10.71
CA LEU A 198 -3.51 22.00 9.75
C LEU A 198 -2.17 22.54 9.28
N HIS A 199 -2.08 23.83 8.96
CA HIS A 199 -0.82 24.47 8.59
C HIS A 199 0.24 24.33 9.70
N ALA A 200 -0.13 24.56 10.96
CA ALA A 200 0.78 24.42 12.11
C ALA A 200 1.20 22.96 12.37
N ALA A 201 0.39 21.98 11.98
CA ALA A 201 0.72 20.55 12.10
C ALA A 201 1.62 20.04 10.97
N THR A 202 1.76 20.81 9.88
CA THR A 202 2.56 20.45 8.69
C THR A 202 3.92 21.16 8.61
N GLN A 203 4.27 21.97 9.62
CA GLN A 203 5.59 22.58 9.80
C GLN A 203 6.41 21.82 10.85
#